data_AF-A0A800LW43-F1
#
_entry.id   AF-A0A800LW43-F1
#
_cell.length_a   1.000
_cell.length_b   1.000
_cell.length_c   1.000
_cell.angle_alpha   90.00
_cell.angle_beta   90.00
_cell.angle_gamma   90.00
#
_symmetry.space_group_name_H-M   'P 1'
#
loop_
_entity.id
_entity.type
_entity.pdbx_description
1 polymer ?
#
loop_
_entity_poly.entity_id
_entity_poly.type
_entity_poly.pdbx_seq_one_letter_code
_entity_poly.pdbx_strand_id
1 'polypeptide(L)'
;PEKLYACWHPVAYTEGVKPDEPFSVKLLGEMLVIWRTGDGLPRAMKDLCIHRGTALSLGTITDDCIVCPYHGWRYNAEGTCVLIPQTDSLHIPVKARATTYRCMERYGLIWVAMADPVYPMPEIPELEDTSWQVIHAGPYDWPCDSSRQVENFTDFGHFPWL
;
A
#
# COMPACT_ATOMS: atom_id res chain seq x y z
N PRO A 1 17.08 -1.66 7.00
CA PRO A 1 15.68 -1.85 6.54
C PRO A 1 14.66 -1.91 7.68
N GLU A 2 14.88 -2.74 8.72
CA GLU A 2 13.88 -2.96 9.79
C GLU A 2 13.40 -1.68 10.48
N LYS A 3 14.31 -0.74 10.78
CA LYS A 3 13.91 0.57 11.33
C LYS A 3 13.00 1.38 10.40
N LEU A 4 13.13 1.20 9.08
CA LEU A 4 12.28 1.87 8.09
C LEU A 4 10.90 1.23 7.99
N TYR A 5 10.71 -0.03 8.39
CA TYR A 5 9.39 -0.68 8.37
C TYR A 5 8.40 0.01 9.33
N ALA A 6 8.92 0.60 10.41
CA ALA A 6 8.15 1.36 11.39
C ALA A 6 8.02 2.86 11.04
N CYS A 7 8.27 3.25 9.78
CA CYS A 7 8.02 4.60 9.26
C CYS A 7 6.85 4.56 8.26
N TRP A 8 6.13 5.67 8.15
CA TRP A 8 5.18 5.90 7.08
C TRP A 8 5.90 6.23 5.78
N HIS A 9 5.58 5.52 4.70
CA HIS A 9 6.08 5.79 3.36
C HIS A 9 4.91 6.08 2.42
N PRO A 10 4.97 7.15 1.61
CA PRO A 10 4.01 7.34 0.53
C PRO A 10 4.33 6.30 -0.56
N VAL A 11 3.32 5.60 -1.04
CA VAL A 11 3.49 4.50 -2.02
C VAL A 11 2.70 4.71 -3.30
N ALA A 12 1.67 5.54 -3.27
CA ALA A 12 0.89 5.89 -4.46
C ALA A 12 0.18 7.24 -4.26
N TYR A 13 -0.22 7.88 -5.36
CA TYR A 13 -1.28 8.88 -5.31
C TYR A 13 -2.63 8.20 -5.08
N THR A 14 -3.51 8.85 -4.32
CA THR A 14 -4.90 8.40 -4.08
C THR A 14 -5.59 8.00 -5.38
N GLU A 15 -5.48 8.84 -6.41
CA GLU A 15 -6.16 8.68 -7.70
C GLU A 15 -5.65 7.47 -8.50
N GLY A 16 -4.42 7.03 -8.23
CA GLY A 16 -3.83 5.84 -8.85
C GLY A 16 -4.40 4.53 -8.29
N VAL A 17 -4.98 4.57 -7.08
CA VAL A 17 -5.59 3.40 -6.43
C VAL A 17 -7.11 3.47 -6.58
N LYS A 18 -7.61 2.84 -7.65
CA LYS A 18 -9.03 2.86 -7.97
C LYS A 18 -9.85 1.96 -7.04
N PRO A 19 -11.17 2.21 -6.88
CA PRO A 19 -12.02 1.43 -5.97
C PRO A 19 -12.26 -0.03 -6.36
N ASP A 20 -12.17 -0.37 -7.64
CA ASP A 20 -12.65 -1.64 -8.22
C ASP A 20 -11.54 -2.59 -8.66
N GLU A 21 -10.28 -2.17 -8.55
CA GLU A 21 -9.12 -3.00 -8.90
C GLU A 21 -8.02 -2.96 -7.82
N PRO A 22 -7.35 -4.09 -7.57
CA PRO A 22 -6.14 -4.10 -6.77
C PRO A 22 -5.00 -3.32 -7.45
N PHE A 23 -4.17 -2.64 -6.65
CA PHE A 23 -3.01 -1.88 -7.09
C PHE A 23 -1.73 -2.51 -6.53
N SER A 24 -0.77 -2.88 -7.39
CA SER A 24 0.53 -3.43 -6.97
C SER A 24 1.56 -2.34 -6.77
N VAL A 25 2.33 -2.41 -5.69
CA VAL A 25 3.45 -1.50 -5.43
C VAL A 25 4.59 -2.20 -4.69
N LYS A 26 5.82 -1.74 -4.90
CA LYS A 26 6.99 -2.24 -4.17
C LYS A 26 7.44 -1.24 -3.11
N LEU A 27 7.54 -1.68 -1.86
CA LEU A 27 8.06 -0.87 -0.75
C LEU A 27 9.18 -1.63 -0.03
N LEU A 28 10.36 -1.02 0.06
CA LEU A 28 11.52 -1.55 0.80
C LEU A 28 11.90 -3.00 0.43
N GLY A 29 11.71 -3.37 -0.83
CA GLY A 29 12.00 -4.70 -1.35
C GLY A 29 10.82 -5.67 -1.37
N GLU A 30 9.69 -5.32 -0.75
CA GLU A 30 8.51 -6.17 -0.64
C GLU A 30 7.40 -5.72 -1.60
N MET A 31 6.78 -6.69 -2.28
CA MET A 31 5.60 -6.43 -3.10
C MET A 31 4.36 -6.36 -2.21
N LEU A 32 3.61 -5.28 -2.37
CA LEU A 32 2.38 -4.97 -1.67
C LEU A 32 1.22 -4.91 -2.65
N VAL A 33 0.05 -5.30 -2.19
CA VAL A 33 -1.22 -5.00 -2.85
C VAL A 33 -1.99 -3.99 -2.02
N ILE A 34 -2.46 -2.94 -2.68
CA ILE A 34 -3.36 -1.94 -2.12
C ILE A 34 -4.71 -2.10 -2.79
N TRP A 35 -5.77 -2.12 -2.00
CA TRP A 35 -7.14 -2.20 -2.52
C TRP A 35 -8.06 -1.41 -1.60
N ARG A 36 -9.24 -1.04 -2.09
CA ARG A 36 -10.23 -0.30 -1.29
C ARG A 36 -11.35 -1.21 -0.85
N THR A 37 -11.70 -1.07 0.42
CA THR A 37 -12.90 -1.70 1.00
C THR A 37 -14.15 -0.88 0.65
N GLY A 38 -15.34 -1.44 0.89
CA GLY A 38 -16.62 -0.79 0.62
C GLY A 38 -16.87 0.49 1.42
N ASP A 39 -16.11 0.71 2.50
CA ASP A 39 -16.05 1.98 3.25
C ASP A 39 -15.22 3.07 2.54
N GLY A 40 -14.62 2.77 1.38
CA GLY A 40 -13.77 3.66 0.61
C GLY A 40 -12.32 3.76 1.10
N LEU A 41 -11.99 3.17 2.26
CA LEU A 41 -10.67 3.26 2.85
C LEU A 41 -9.69 2.27 2.20
N PRO A 42 -8.40 2.62 2.05
CA PRO A 42 -7.41 1.70 1.51
C PRO A 42 -7.02 0.63 2.53
N ARG A 43 -6.64 -0.54 2.03
CA ARG A 43 -6.02 -1.64 2.77
C ARG A 43 -4.74 -2.04 2.06
N ALA A 44 -3.68 -2.29 2.82
CA ALA A 44 -2.41 -2.79 2.30
C ALA A 44 -2.13 -4.20 2.82
N MET A 45 -1.76 -5.10 1.92
CA MET A 45 -1.34 -6.46 2.24
C MET A 45 -0.07 -6.80 1.51
N LYS A 46 0.62 -7.84 1.95
CA LYS A 46 1.66 -8.47 1.13
C LYS A 46 1.00 -9.01 -0.13
N ASP A 47 1.62 -8.76 -1.28
CA ASP A 47 1.11 -9.20 -2.58
C ASP A 47 1.35 -10.70 -2.80
N LEU A 48 0.75 -11.52 -1.93
CA LEU A 48 1.01 -12.95 -1.87
C LEU A 48 -0.18 -13.71 -1.28
N CYS A 49 -0.82 -14.52 -2.11
CA CYS A 49 -1.79 -15.51 -1.65
C CYS A 49 -1.07 -16.63 -0.89
N ILE A 50 -1.41 -16.83 0.38
CA ILE A 50 -0.77 -17.84 1.24
C ILE A 50 -1.03 -19.29 0.80
N HIS A 51 -1.95 -19.53 -0.15
CA HIS A 51 -2.23 -20.87 -0.66
C HIS A 51 -1.09 -21.40 -1.55
N ARG A 52 -0.74 -20.66 -2.61
CA ARG A 52 0.24 -21.08 -3.63
C ARG A 52 1.15 -19.93 -4.12
N GLY A 53 1.15 -18.79 -3.44
CA GLY A 53 2.08 -17.69 -3.71
C GLY A 53 1.74 -16.82 -4.92
N THR A 54 0.54 -16.91 -5.48
CA THR A 54 0.08 -15.99 -6.54
C THR A 54 -0.04 -14.57 -5.99
N ALA A 55 0.38 -13.57 -6.77
CA ALA A 55 0.12 -12.17 -6.45
C ALA A 55 -1.39 -11.91 -6.34
N LEU A 56 -1.82 -11.28 -5.25
CA LEU A 56 -3.20 -10.90 -5.02
C LEU A 56 -3.59 -9.68 -5.88
N SER A 57 -2.61 -8.86 -6.26
CA SER A 57 -2.80 -7.70 -7.14
C SER A 57 -3.29 -8.07 -8.55
N LEU A 58 -3.07 -9.32 -8.97
CA LEU A 58 -3.59 -9.86 -10.23
C LEU A 58 -5.06 -10.32 -10.11
N GLY A 59 -5.66 -10.18 -8.94
CA GLY A 59 -7.00 -10.61 -8.60
C GLY A 59 -8.08 -9.56 -8.88
N THR A 60 -9.20 -9.71 -8.17
CA THR A 60 -10.33 -8.78 -8.22
C THR A 60 -10.79 -8.42 -6.81
N ILE A 61 -11.64 -7.40 -6.70
CA ILE A 61 -12.33 -7.04 -5.46
C ILE A 61 -13.79 -7.49 -5.58
N THR A 62 -14.31 -8.22 -4.60
CA THR A 62 -15.70 -8.72 -4.60
C THR A 62 -16.17 -8.92 -3.17
N ASP A 63 -17.36 -8.42 -2.83
CA ASP A 63 -17.97 -8.55 -1.51
C ASP A 63 -17.03 -8.11 -0.38
N ASP A 64 -16.43 -6.93 -0.53
CA ASP A 64 -15.48 -6.34 0.43
C ASP A 64 -14.26 -7.24 0.75
N CYS A 65 -13.87 -8.05 -0.24
CA CYS A 65 -12.72 -8.94 -0.16
C CYS A 65 -11.85 -8.82 -1.41
N ILE A 66 -10.54 -9.01 -1.23
CA ILE A 66 -9.64 -9.27 -2.35
C ILE A 66 -9.69 -10.76 -2.70
N VAL A 67 -9.85 -11.07 -3.98
CA VAL A 67 -10.04 -12.41 -4.52
C VAL A 67 -8.80 -12.84 -5.28
N CYS A 68 -8.14 -13.90 -4.81
CA CYS A 68 -6.99 -14.46 -5.50
C CYS A 68 -7.39 -15.01 -6.89
N PRO A 69 -6.67 -14.64 -7.97
CA PRO A 69 -7.05 -15.02 -9.33
C PRO A 69 -6.83 -16.51 -9.62
N TYR A 70 -6.07 -17.22 -8.79
CA TYR A 70 -5.74 -18.61 -9.07
C TYR A 70 -6.86 -19.57 -8.67
N HIS A 71 -7.27 -19.53 -7.41
CA HIS A 71 -8.29 -20.45 -6.86
C HIS A 71 -9.46 -19.70 -6.21
N GLY A 72 -9.56 -18.37 -6.36
CA GLY A 72 -10.69 -17.60 -5.83
C GLY A 72 -10.75 -17.51 -4.31
N TRP A 73 -9.65 -17.79 -3.59
CA TRP A 73 -9.61 -17.56 -2.14
C TRP A 73 -9.85 -16.07 -1.87
N ARG A 74 -10.80 -15.77 -0.97
CA ARG A 74 -11.18 -14.40 -0.64
C ARG A 74 -10.62 -14.01 0.71
N TYR A 75 -9.93 -12.87 0.76
CA TYR A 75 -9.38 -12.31 1.98
C TYR A 75 -10.09 -11.00 2.31
N ASN A 76 -10.59 -10.88 3.55
CA ASN A 76 -11.22 -9.65 4.03
C ASN A 76 -10.18 -8.56 4.37
N ALA A 77 -10.63 -7.40 4.83
CA ALA A 77 -9.79 -6.26 5.21
C ALA A 77 -8.64 -6.59 6.20
N GLU A 78 -8.87 -7.51 7.14
CA GLU A 78 -7.89 -7.96 8.13
C GLU A 78 -6.96 -9.07 7.60
N GLY A 79 -7.07 -9.39 6.31
CA GLY A 79 -6.31 -10.43 5.62
C GLY A 79 -6.80 -11.84 5.91
N THR A 80 -7.89 -12.02 6.65
CA THR A 80 -8.44 -13.34 6.98
C THR A 80 -9.12 -13.94 5.75
N CYS A 81 -8.79 -15.18 5.41
CA CYS A 81 -9.50 -15.91 4.37
C CYS A 81 -10.91 -16.22 4.84
N VAL A 82 -11.91 -15.68 4.15
CA VAL A 82 -13.34 -15.85 4.49
C VAL A 82 -14.07 -16.80 3.54
N LEU A 83 -13.46 -17.14 2.40
CA LEU A 83 -14.03 -18.10 1.45
C LEU A 83 -12.94 -18.89 0.73
N ILE A 84 -13.13 -20.21 0.67
CA ILE A 84 -12.38 -21.13 -0.18
C ILE A 84 -13.40 -21.82 -1.11
N PRO A 85 -13.51 -21.42 -2.39
CA PRO A 85 -14.56 -21.91 -3.28
C PRO A 85 -14.57 -23.43 -3.51
N GLN A 86 -13.46 -24.11 -3.24
CA GLN A 86 -13.30 -25.55 -3.48
C GLN A 86 -13.81 -26.42 -2.32
N THR A 87 -14.33 -25.83 -1.25
CA THR A 87 -14.83 -26.59 -0.10
C THR A 87 -16.09 -25.96 0.47
N ASP A 88 -17.08 -26.78 0.73
CA ASP A 88 -18.28 -26.40 1.50
C ASP A 88 -18.02 -26.44 3.02
N SER A 89 -16.78 -26.74 3.42
CA SER A 89 -16.41 -26.76 4.83
C SER A 89 -16.52 -25.36 5.42
N LEU A 90 -17.26 -25.26 6.52
CA LEU A 90 -17.31 -24.06 7.36
C LEU A 90 -15.98 -23.80 8.09
N HIS A 91 -15.02 -24.73 8.03
CA HIS A 91 -13.75 -24.62 8.75
C HIS A 91 -12.60 -24.22 7.82
N ILE A 92 -12.45 -22.90 7.62
CA ILE A 92 -11.26 -22.34 7.00
C ILE A 92 -10.10 -22.38 8.01
N PRO A 93 -8.90 -22.87 7.64
CA PRO A 93 -7.77 -22.92 8.56
C PRO A 93 -7.42 -21.54 9.13
N VAL A 94 -7.17 -21.43 10.43
CA VAL A 94 -6.78 -20.15 11.08
C VAL A 94 -5.53 -19.53 10.46
N LYS A 95 -4.64 -20.35 9.91
CA LYS A 95 -3.42 -19.91 9.21
C LYS A 95 -3.69 -19.35 7.81
N ALA A 96 -4.92 -19.45 7.31
CA ALA A 96 -5.31 -18.88 6.04
C ALA A 96 -5.49 -17.36 6.15
N ARG A 97 -4.38 -16.66 6.37
CA ARG A 97 -4.37 -15.21 6.60
C ARG A 97 -3.23 -14.56 5.83
N ALA A 98 -3.56 -13.61 4.97
CA ALA A 98 -2.60 -12.73 4.32
C ALA A 98 -1.94 -11.81 5.35
N THR A 99 -0.69 -11.42 5.10
CA THR A 99 0.00 -10.41 5.91
C THR A 99 -0.58 -9.04 5.57
N THR A 100 -1.09 -8.33 6.56
CA THR A 100 -1.59 -6.96 6.42
C THR A 100 -0.58 -5.95 6.96
N TYR A 101 -0.65 -4.73 6.44
CA TYR A 101 0.18 -3.60 6.86
C TYR A 101 -0.69 -2.41 7.27
N ARG A 102 -0.11 -1.48 8.02
CA ARG A 102 -0.79 -0.22 8.35
C ARG A 102 -0.91 0.59 7.07
N CYS A 103 -2.13 1.05 6.76
CA CYS A 103 -2.42 1.80 5.55
C CYS A 103 -3.34 2.96 5.90
N MET A 104 -3.10 4.12 5.31
CA MET A 104 -4.03 5.24 5.37
C MET A 104 -3.94 6.12 4.13
N GLU A 105 -4.97 6.91 3.93
CA GLU A 105 -5.02 7.93 2.91
C GLU A 105 -4.98 9.31 3.56
N ARG A 106 -4.03 10.15 3.16
CA ARG A 106 -3.92 11.55 3.61
C ARG A 106 -3.13 12.35 2.57
N TYR A 107 -3.47 13.62 2.39
CA TYR A 107 -2.77 14.54 1.49
C TYR A 107 -2.73 14.09 0.01
N GLY A 108 -3.78 13.41 -0.47
CA GLY A 108 -3.82 12.86 -1.83
C GLY A 108 -2.86 11.69 -2.08
N LEU A 109 -2.31 11.11 -1.01
CA LEU A 109 -1.35 10.02 -1.04
C LEU A 109 -1.86 8.83 -0.23
N ILE A 110 -1.48 7.64 -0.68
CA ILE A 110 -1.59 6.40 0.09
C ILE A 110 -0.29 6.18 0.84
N TRP A 111 -0.40 6.03 2.15
CA TRP A 111 0.71 5.83 3.08
C TRP A 111 0.68 4.42 3.65
N VAL A 112 1.84 3.77 3.71
CA VAL A 112 2.00 2.44 4.30
C VAL A 112 3.14 2.42 5.31
N ALA A 113 2.91 1.75 6.44
CA ALA A 113 3.94 1.33 7.38
C ALA A 113 3.90 -0.20 7.51
N MET A 114 5.05 -0.85 7.31
CA MET A 114 5.17 -2.32 7.28
C MET A 114 5.26 -2.95 8.69
N ALA A 115 5.46 -2.13 9.71
CA ALA A 115 5.39 -2.45 11.13
C ALA A 115 4.62 -1.35 11.85
N ASP A 116 4.38 -1.52 13.15
CA ASP A 116 3.74 -0.47 13.94
C ASP A 116 4.61 0.81 13.93
N PRO A 117 4.07 1.95 13.47
CA PRO A 117 4.85 3.14 13.25
C PRO A 117 5.35 3.73 14.57
N VAL A 118 6.64 4.07 14.63
CA VAL A 118 7.26 4.69 15.83
C VAL A 118 7.35 6.21 15.73
N TYR A 119 7.11 6.76 14.54
CA TYR A 119 7.01 8.19 14.27
C TYR A 119 5.57 8.53 13.84
N PRO A 120 5.06 9.73 14.19
CA PRO A 120 3.78 10.18 13.70
C PRO A 120 3.82 10.38 12.17
N MET A 121 2.64 10.49 11.57
CA MET A 121 2.52 10.95 10.18
C MET A 121 3.13 12.36 10.07
N PRO A 122 3.89 12.69 9.01
CA PRO A 122 4.31 14.06 8.75
C PRO A 122 3.09 15.00 8.68
N GLU A 123 3.17 16.16 9.33
CA GLU A 123 2.14 17.19 9.26
C GLU A 123 2.49 18.19 8.17
N ILE A 124 1.59 18.34 7.19
CA ILE A 124 1.70 19.30 6.09
C ILE A 124 0.35 20.04 5.94
N PRO A 125 0.06 21.02 6.82
CA PRO A 125 -1.24 21.70 6.86
C PRO A 125 -1.65 22.34 5.52
N GLU A 126 -0.69 22.81 4.73
CA GLU A 126 -0.93 23.42 3.43
C GLU A 126 -1.58 22.46 2.43
N LEU A 127 -1.44 21.14 2.61
CA LEU A 127 -2.09 20.13 1.77
C LEU A 127 -3.53 19.81 2.22
N GLU A 128 -3.97 20.32 3.37
CA GLU A 128 -5.34 20.25 3.87
C GLU A 128 -6.08 21.60 3.73
N ASP A 129 -5.35 22.68 3.47
CA ASP A 129 -5.89 24.03 3.30
C ASP A 129 -6.36 24.27 1.86
N THR A 130 -7.68 24.37 1.70
CA THR A 130 -8.35 24.63 0.40
C THR A 130 -8.02 25.98 -0.23
N SER A 131 -7.36 26.90 0.48
CA SER A 131 -6.85 28.15 -0.11
C SER A 131 -5.61 27.94 -0.99
N TRP A 132 -4.95 26.79 -0.87
CA TRP A 132 -3.84 26.39 -1.71
C TRP A 132 -4.30 25.52 -2.88
N GLN A 133 -3.61 25.69 -4.01
CA GLN A 133 -3.73 24.76 -5.12
C GLN A 133 -2.64 23.70 -5.00
N VAL A 134 -3.04 22.44 -4.85
CA VAL A 134 -2.12 21.30 -4.86
C VAL A 134 -1.84 20.88 -6.29
N ILE A 135 -0.55 20.78 -6.64
CA ILE A 135 -0.09 20.28 -7.94
C ILE A 135 0.83 19.09 -7.68
N HIS A 136 0.45 17.92 -8.18
CA HIS A 136 1.29 16.73 -8.10
C HIS A 136 2.40 16.81 -9.15
N ALA A 137 3.66 16.84 -8.69
CA ALA A 137 4.83 16.71 -9.54
C ALA A 137 5.41 15.30 -9.38
N GLY A 138 5.19 14.43 -10.37
CA GLY A 138 5.62 13.03 -10.35
C GLY A 138 4.46 12.03 -10.51
N PRO A 139 4.68 10.73 -10.23
CA PRO A 139 5.88 10.18 -9.59
C PRO A 139 7.07 10.13 -10.56
N TYR A 140 8.30 10.21 -10.03
CA TYR A 140 9.53 10.10 -10.80
C TYR A 140 10.36 8.92 -10.29
N ASP A 141 10.69 7.97 -11.17
CA ASP A 141 11.57 6.86 -10.83
C ASP A 141 13.03 7.26 -11.00
N TRP A 142 13.77 7.29 -9.87
CA TRP A 142 15.18 7.62 -9.84
C TRP A 142 15.98 6.34 -9.55
N PRO A 143 16.97 5.97 -10.38
CA PRO A 143 17.81 4.80 -10.15
C PRO A 143 18.88 5.08 -9.07
N CYS A 144 18.46 5.50 -7.88
CA CYS A 144 19.32 5.78 -6.74
C CYS A 144 18.60 5.49 -5.41
N ASP A 145 19.39 5.35 -4.33
CA ASP A 145 18.84 5.17 -2.99
C ASP A 145 18.06 6.41 -2.53
N SER A 146 16.98 6.21 -1.78
CA SER A 146 16.17 7.31 -1.24
C SER A 146 16.97 8.26 -0.34
N SER A 147 18.02 7.77 0.33
CA SER A 147 18.93 8.62 1.11
C SER A 147 19.69 9.62 0.23
N ARG A 148 20.05 9.25 -0.99
CA ARG A 148 20.71 10.14 -1.95
C ARG A 148 19.74 11.18 -2.51
N GLN A 149 18.47 10.83 -2.68
CA GLN A 149 17.43 11.80 -3.05
C GLN A 149 17.24 12.85 -1.94
N VAL A 150 17.18 12.42 -0.67
CA VAL A 150 17.08 13.34 0.47
C VAL A 150 18.32 14.23 0.57
N GLU A 151 19.52 13.65 0.49
CA GLU A 151 20.79 14.40 0.48
C GLU A 151 20.78 15.46 -0.63
N ASN A 152 20.45 15.06 -1.87
CA ASN A 152 20.35 15.96 -3.01
C ASN A 152 19.34 17.08 -2.76
N PHE A 153 18.13 16.78 -2.28
CA PHE A 153 17.11 17.81 -2.03
C PHE A 153 17.53 18.83 -0.97
N THR A 154 18.38 18.43 -0.02
CA THR A 154 18.85 19.30 1.08
C THR A 154 20.20 19.99 0.81
N ASP A 155 20.85 19.71 -0.31
CA ASP A 155 22.15 20.29 -0.65
C ASP A 155 21.99 21.59 -1.46
N PHE A 156 22.21 22.73 -0.83
CA PHE A 156 22.17 24.02 -1.54
C PHE A 156 23.39 24.28 -2.43
N GLY A 157 24.47 23.53 -2.27
CA GLY A 157 25.74 23.74 -2.97
C GLY A 157 25.65 23.45 -4.47
N HIS A 158 24.69 22.63 -4.90
CA HIS A 158 24.53 22.27 -6.31
C HIS A 158 23.67 23.26 -7.12
N PHE A 159 22.95 24.19 -6.48
CA PHE A 159 22.05 25.13 -7.17
C PHE A 159 22.67 25.99 -8.29
N PRO A 160 23.89 26.55 -8.15
CA PRO A 160 24.48 27.34 -9.24
C PRO A 160 25.10 26.49 -10.36
N TRP A 161 25.06 25.15 -10.27
CA TRP A 161 25.81 24.25 -11.16
C TRP A 161 24.94 23.21 -11.90
N LEU A 162 23.76 22.88 -11.39
CA LEU A 162 22.83 21.89 -11.96
C LEU A 162 21.58 22.54 -12.55
#